data_AF-A0A0U2VMP6-F1
#
_entry.id   AF-A0A0U2VMP6-F1
#
_cell.length_a   1.000
_cell.length_b   1.000
_cell.length_c   1.000
_cell.angle_alpha   90.00
_cell.angle_beta   90.00
_cell.angle_gamma   90.00
#
_symmetry.space_group_name_H-M   'P 1'
#
loop_
_entity.id
_entity.type
_entity.pdbx_description
1 polymer ?
#
loop_
_entity_poly.entity_id
_entity_poly.type
_entity_poly.pdbx_seq_one_letter_code
_entity_poly.pdbx_strand_id
1 'polypeptide(L)' 'MLKVIPKKNKFKVEIFNIIIAKFEEDVIYTEKEVNLILKGFYHDYAILRRYLVDYGFLSRDSYGTEYMKISDK' A
#
# COMPACT_ATOMS: atom_id res chain seq x y z
N MET A 1 -7.51 -5.70 11.83
CA MET A 1 -7.16 -4.27 11.83
C MET A 1 -5.86 -4.05 12.59
N LEU A 2 -4.85 -3.50 11.93
CA LEU A 2 -3.55 -3.17 12.53
C LEU A 2 -3.72 -2.00 13.51
N LYS A 3 -3.15 -2.11 14.71
CA LYS A 3 -3.24 -1.04 15.74
C LYS A 3 -2.10 -0.04 15.62
N VAL A 4 -0.90 -0.51 15.26
CA VAL A 4 0.31 0.30 15.10
C VAL A 4 1.16 -0.28 13.98
N ILE A 5 1.81 0.58 13.18
CA ILE A 5 2.83 0.14 12.22
C ILE A 5 4.13 -0.14 13.01
N PRO A 6 4.70 -1.35 12.92
CA PRO A 6 5.92 -1.69 13.64
C PRO A 6 7.08 -0.77 13.29
N LYS A 7 7.94 -0.43 14.27
CA LYS A 7 9.12 0.42 14.03
C LYS A 7 10.22 -0.30 13.23
N LYS A 8 10.38 -1.60 13.43
CA LYS A 8 11.41 -2.42 12.79
C LYS A 8 11.04 -2.72 11.34
N ASN A 9 11.95 -2.41 10.41
CA ASN A 9 11.73 -2.56 8.96
C ASN A 9 11.33 -3.98 8.54
N LYS A 10 11.93 -5.02 9.12
CA LYS A 10 11.59 -6.42 8.80
C LYS A 10 10.09 -6.70 8.94
N PHE A 11 9.50 -6.29 10.07
CA PHE A 11 8.07 -6.50 10.31
C PHE A 11 7.17 -5.61 9.43
N LYS A 12 7.64 -4.42 9.04
CA LYS A 12 6.92 -3.58 8.08
C LYS A 12 6.82 -4.27 6.72
N VAL A 13 7.93 -4.80 6.21
CA VAL A 13 7.99 -5.50 4.92
C VAL A 13 7.03 -6.69 4.91
N GLU A 14 7.01 -7.49 5.98
CA GLU A 14 6.11 -8.64 6.09
C GLU A 14 4.63 -8.22 6.08
N ILE A 15 4.27 -7.14 6.78
CA ILE A 15 2.93 -6.57 6.74
C ILE A 15 2.58 -6.03 5.35
N PHE A 16 3.53 -5.35 4.69
CA PHE A 16 3.31 -4.78 3.35
C PHE A 16 3.14 -5.87 2.30
N ASN A 17 3.84 -7.00 2.40
CA ASN A 17 3.61 -8.19 1.56
C ASN A 17 2.17 -8.73 1.69
N ILE A 18 1.63 -8.76 2.91
CA ILE A 18 0.25 -9.21 3.14
C ILE A 18 -0.76 -8.23 2.52
N ILE A 19 -0.49 -6.93 2.61
CA ILE A 19 -1.38 -5.90 2.09
C ILE A 19 -1.32 -5.85 0.56
N ILE A 20 -0.14 -5.92 -0.03
CA ILE A 20 0.03 -5.82 -1.49
C ILE A 20 -0.60 -7.02 -2.22
N ALA A 21 -0.74 -8.17 -1.55
CA ALA A 21 -1.49 -9.31 -2.06
C ALA A 21 -2.99 -9.05 -2.28
N LYS A 22 -3.52 -7.88 -1.87
CA LYS A 22 -4.87 -7.42 -2.20
C LYS A 22 -4.96 -6.59 -3.47
N PHE A 23 -3.82 -6.26 -4.07
CA PHE A 23 -3.74 -5.54 -5.32
C PHE A 23 -3.37 -6.53 -6.43
N GLU A 24 -4.08 -6.43 -7.54
CA GLU A 24 -3.81 -7.19 -8.75
C GLU A 24 -2.67 -6.53 -9.53
N GLU A 25 -1.92 -7.35 -10.25
CA GLU A 25 -0.89 -6.87 -11.18
C GLU A 25 -1.54 -6.34 -12.45
N ASP A 26 -0.88 -5.41 -13.12
CA ASP A 26 -1.36 -4.75 -14.34
C ASP A 26 -2.72 -4.03 -14.21
N VAL A 27 -3.18 -3.79 -12.99
CA VAL A 27 -4.39 -3.00 -12.68
C VAL A 27 -4.02 -1.62 -12.19
N ILE A 28 -4.65 -0.59 -12.78
CA ILE A 28 -4.58 0.79 -12.32
C ILE A 28 -5.71 1.01 -11.32
N TYR A 29 -5.34 1.42 -10.12
CA TYR A 29 -6.27 1.80 -9.06
C TYR A 29 -6.28 3.32 -8.89
N THR A 30 -7.47 3.89 -8.75
CA THR A 30 -7.63 5.26 -8.29
C THR A 30 -7.24 5.39 -6.82
N GLU A 31 -6.87 6.60 -6.40
CA GLU A 31 -6.62 6.89 -4.97
C GLU A 31 -7.80 6.43 -4.07
N LYS A 32 -9.04 6.58 -4.54
CA LYS A 32 -10.24 6.17 -3.81
C LYS A 32 -10.32 4.65 -3.62
N GLU A 33 -9.99 3.87 -4.64
CA GLU A 33 -9.97 2.41 -4.56
C GLU A 33 -8.85 1.93 -3.64
N VAL A 34 -7.65 2.51 -3.76
CA VAL A 34 -6.55 2.23 -2.83
C VAL A 34 -6.95 2.56 -1.40
N ASN A 35 -7.56 3.72 -1.17
CA ASN A 35 -8.06 4.11 0.15
C ASN A 35 -9.06 3.09 0.71
N LEU A 36 -9.99 2.63 -0.12
CA LEU A 36 -11.00 1.67 0.29
C LEU A 36 -10.38 0.33 0.73
N ILE A 37 -9.42 -0.19 -0.04
CA ILE A 37 -8.68 -1.41 0.30
C ILE A 37 -7.92 -1.21 1.62
N LEU A 38 -7.14 -0.13 1.73
CA LEU A 38 -6.26 0.11 2.87
C LEU A 38 -7.00 0.40 4.18
N LYS A 39 -8.20 0.98 4.11
CA LYS A 39 -9.04 1.28 5.28
C LYS A 39 -9.45 0.03 6.06
N GLY A 40 -9.50 -1.13 5.41
CA GLY A 40 -9.70 -2.43 6.07
C GLY A 40 -8.51 -2.89 6.94
N PHE A 41 -7.31 -2.35 6.66
CA PHE A 41 -6.07 -2.73 7.34
C PHE A 41 -5.68 -1.75 8.44
N TYR A 42 -5.75 -0.45 8.19
CA TYR A 42 -5.24 0.56 9.10
C TYR A 42 -6.09 1.85 9.06
N HIS A 43 -6.30 2.46 10.23
CA HIS A 43 -7.14 3.66 10.36
C HIS A 43 -6.53 4.86 9.62
N ASP A 44 -5.20 5.01 9.69
CA ASP A 44 -4.45 5.99 8.91
C ASP A 44 -4.01 5.34 7.59
N TYR A 45 -4.96 5.05 6.72
CA TYR A 45 -4.68 4.44 5.42
C TYR A 45 -3.84 5.37 4.51
N ALA A 46 -3.78 6.67 4.79
CA ALA A 46 -2.94 7.62 4.08
C ALA A 46 -1.45 7.38 4.36
N ILE A 47 -1.05 7.20 5.63
CA ILE A 47 0.34 6.85 5.95
C ILE A 47 0.71 5.46 5.42
N LEU A 48 -0.25 4.53 5.41
CA LEU A 48 -0.02 3.20 4.87
C LEU A 48 0.21 3.24 3.36
N ARG A 49 -0.60 4.00 2.60
CA ARG A 49 -0.39 4.22 1.16
C ARG A 49 0.97 4.81 0.88
N ARG A 50 1.36 5.84 1.65
CA ARG A 50 2.68 6.46 1.54
C ARG A 50 3.80 5.44 1.76
N TYR A 51 3.70 4.60 2.79
CA TYR A 51 4.71 3.56 3.01
C TYR A 51 4.77 2.52 1.90
N LEU A 52 3.63 2.09 1.35
CA LEU A 52 3.63 1.16 0.23
C LEU A 52 4.34 1.75 -1.00
N VAL A 53 4.20 3.06 -1.23
CA VAL A 53 4.95 3.77 -2.28
C VAL A 53 6.43 3.92 -1.93
N ASP A 54 6.74 4.43 -0.73
CA ASP A 54 8.12 4.66 -0.28
C ASP A 54 8.96 3.37 -0.25
N TYR A 55 8.32 2.22 0.04
CA TYR A 55 8.97 0.90 0.04
C TYR A 55 8.90 0.21 -1.32
N GLY A 56 8.33 0.80 -2.36
CA GLY A 56 8.30 0.24 -3.72
C GLY A 56 7.38 -0.96 -3.89
N PHE A 57 6.28 -1.04 -3.13
CA PHE A 57 5.21 -2.01 -3.34
C PHE A 57 4.13 -1.47 -4.28
N LEU A 58 3.85 -0.17 -4.20
CA LEU A 58 2.97 0.55 -5.11
C LEU A 58 3.78 1.61 -5.86
N SER A 59 3.51 1.80 -7.14
CA SER A 59 3.84 3.03 -7.85
C SER A 59 2.65 3.98 -7.78
N ARG A 60 2.91 5.27 -8.04
CA ARG A 60 1.86 6.27 -8.25
C ARG A 60 2.28 7.23 -9.35
N ASP A 61 1.30 7.83 -10.02
CA ASP A 61 1.53 8.89 -10.99
C ASP A 61 1.95 10.21 -10.32
N SER A 62 2.33 11.20 -11.14
CA SER A 62 2.81 12.50 -10.63
C SER A 62 1.72 13.30 -9.90
N TYR A 63 0.45 13.06 -10.22
CA TYR A 63 -0.69 13.73 -9.60
C TYR A 63 -1.21 12.98 -8.37
N GLY A 64 -0.75 11.74 -8.14
CA GLY A 64 -1.15 10.91 -7.01
C GLY A 64 -2.58 10.38 -7.10
N THR A 65 -3.14 10.35 -8.30
CA THR A 65 -4.50 9.90 -8.62
C THR A 65 -4.56 8.44 -9.02
N GLU A 66 -3.47 7.90 -9.57
CA GLU A 66 -3.37 6.53 -10.09
C GLU A 66 -2.25 5.78 -9.37
N TYR A 67 -2.50 4.50 -9.08
CA TYR A 67 -1.60 3.59 -8.37
C TYR A 67 -1.56 2.23 -9.04
N MET A 68 -0.41 1.58 -9.02
CA MET A 68 -0.25 0.21 -9.55
C MET A 68 0.64 -0.62 -8.62
N LYS A 69 0.38 -1.92 -8.53
CA LYS A 69 1.28 -2.86 -7.87
C LYS A 69 2.59 -2.97 -8.66
N ILE A 70 3.72 -3.00 -7.95
CA ILE A 70 5.05 -3.27 -8.53
C ILE A 70 5.31 -4.77 -8.41
N SER A 71 5.53 -5.46 -9.53
CA SER A 71 5.66 -6.93 -9.58
C SER A 71 7.02 -7.49 -9.11
N ASP A 72 8.01 -6.64 -8.84
CA ASP A 72 9.40 -7.04 -8.57
C ASP A 72 9.82 -7.07 -7.08
N LYS A 73 9.08 -7.76 -6.20
CA LYS A 73 9.53 -7.94 -4.81
C LYS A 73 9.31 -9.30 -4.17
#